data_AF-A0A0H3FEH1-F1
#
_entry.id   AF-A0A0H3FEH1-F1
#
_cell.length_a   1.000
_cell.length_b   1.000
_cell.length_c   1.000
_cell.angle_alpha   90.00
_cell.angle_beta   90.00
_cell.angle_gamma   90.00
#
_symmetry.space_group_name_H-M   'P 1'
#
loop_
_entity.id
_entity.type
_entity.pdbx_description
1 polymer ?
#
loop_
_entity_poly.entity_id
_entity_poly.type
_entity_poly.pdbx_seq_one_letter_code
_entity_poly.pdbx_strand_id
1 'polypeptide(L)'
;MPHNNPFIQFIRSLLYIAYKIITFTISHSLEALIGPLIVIGSILCIMFIEPWPVKFVSIGVWLVFLYFLSKAIDKITGRDKRDN
;
A
#
# COMPACT_ATOMS: atom_id res chain seq x y z
N MET A 1 3.48 35.21 19.72
CA MET A 1 3.15 35.20 18.27
C MET A 1 4.17 34.33 17.57
N PRO A 2 3.81 33.14 17.04
CA PRO A 2 4.78 32.32 16.34
C PRO A 2 5.13 33.03 15.02
N HIS A 3 6.39 33.40 14.84
CA HIS A 3 6.91 33.95 13.60
C HIS A 3 6.95 32.83 12.56
N ASN A 4 5.83 32.66 11.87
CA ASN A 4 5.62 31.73 10.78
C ASN A 4 6.31 32.30 9.54
N ASN A 5 7.57 31.91 9.36
CA ASN A 5 8.36 32.31 8.20
C ASN A 5 7.64 31.90 6.90
N PRO A 6 7.48 32.82 5.94
CA PRO A 6 6.76 32.56 4.69
C PRO A 6 7.36 31.39 3.90
N PHE A 7 8.68 31.18 4.02
CA PHE A 7 9.38 30.03 3.45
C PHE A 7 8.92 28.68 4.01
N ILE A 8 8.68 28.59 5.33
CA ILE A 8 8.22 27.34 5.96
C ILE A 8 6.80 27.02 5.48
N GLN A 9 5.96 28.05 5.32
CA GLN A 9 4.61 27.88 4.77
C GLN A 9 4.66 27.39 3.32
N PHE A 10 5.58 27.91 2.52
CA PHE A 10 5.80 27.50 1.14
C PHE A 10 6.28 26.04 1.05
N ILE A 11 7.27 25.66 1.85
CA ILE A 11 7.79 24.28 1.93
C ILE A 11 6.68 23.32 2.36
N ARG A 12 5.86 23.69 3.35
CA ARG A 12 4.75 22.84 3.81
C ARG A 12 3.69 22.66 2.73
N SER A 13 3.43 23.69 1.94
CA SER A 13 2.50 23.64 0.80
C SER A 13 3.03 22.73 -0.32
N LEU A 14 4.32 22.87 -0.66
CA LEU A 14 5.01 22.01 -1.63
C LEU A 14 5.03 20.54 -1.18
N LEU A 15 5.36 20.30 0.09
CA LEU A 15 5.37 18.96 0.68
C LEU A 15 3.97 18.33 0.64
N TYR A 16 2.92 19.12 0.91
CA TYR A 16 1.54 18.64 0.85
C TYR A 16 1.12 18.26 -0.58
N ILE A 17 1.50 19.05 -1.58
CA ILE A 17 1.21 18.74 -3.00
C ILE A 17 1.99 17.50 -3.44
N ALA A 18 3.28 17.42 -3.13
CA ALA A 18 4.11 16.27 -3.45
C ALA A 18 3.57 15.00 -2.77
N TYR A 19 3.22 15.07 -1.49
CA TYR A 19 2.58 13.99 -0.75
C TYR A 19 1.29 13.55 -1.44
N LYS A 20 0.42 14.49 -1.85
CA LYS A 20 -0.84 14.19 -2.54
C LYS A 20 -0.64 13.46 -3.86
N ILE A 21 0.35 13.86 -4.66
CA ILE A 21 0.69 13.20 -5.93
C ILE A 21 1.24 11.80 -5.66
N ILE A 22 2.15 11.66 -4.70
CA ILE A 22 2.74 10.37 -4.31
C ILE A 22 1.64 9.42 -3.83
N THR A 23 0.73 9.86 -2.96
CA THR A 23 -0.39 9.04 -2.50
C THR A 23 -1.27 8.62 -3.67
N PHE A 24 -1.61 9.53 -4.59
CA PHE A 24 -2.42 9.19 -5.76
C PHE A 24 -1.75 8.15 -6.68
N THR A 25 -0.45 8.32 -6.96
CA THR A 25 0.32 7.37 -7.76
C THR A 25 0.40 6.02 -7.05
N ILE A 26 0.71 5.99 -5.76
CA ILE A 26 0.78 4.75 -4.98
C ILE A 26 -0.58 4.06 -4.94
N SER A 27 -1.68 4.78 -4.72
CA SER A 27 -3.03 4.20 -4.74
C SER A 27 -3.36 3.57 -6.10
N HIS A 28 -3.10 4.29 -7.20
CA HIS A 28 -3.41 3.81 -8.54
C HIS A 28 -2.51 2.63 -8.95
N SER A 29 -1.21 2.71 -8.67
CA SER A 29 -0.27 1.63 -8.94
C SER A 29 -0.54 0.41 -8.08
N LEU A 30 -0.86 0.56 -6.79
CA LEU A 30 -1.16 -0.58 -5.92
C LEU A 30 -2.46 -1.29 -6.31
N GLU A 31 -3.49 -0.56 -6.74
CA GLU A 31 -4.75 -1.16 -7.18
C GLU A 31 -4.56 -2.02 -8.44
N ALA A 32 -3.72 -1.57 -9.38
CA ALA A 32 -3.35 -2.36 -10.55
C ALA A 32 -2.33 -3.47 -10.24
N LEU A 33 -1.44 -3.26 -9.28
CA LEU A 33 -0.34 -4.16 -8.94
C LEU A 33 -0.76 -5.28 -7.98
N ILE A 34 -1.84 -5.10 -7.20
CA ILE A 34 -2.34 -6.11 -6.26
C ILE A 34 -2.62 -7.45 -6.96
N GLY A 35 -3.22 -7.43 -8.15
CA GLY A 35 -3.50 -8.64 -8.93
C GLY A 35 -2.22 -9.40 -9.30
N PRO A 36 -1.27 -8.77 -10.02
CA PRO A 36 0.03 -9.36 -10.32
C PRO A 36 0.81 -9.78 -9.07
N LEU A 37 0.74 -9.02 -7.98
CA LEU A 37 1.45 -9.29 -6.73
C LEU A 37 0.94 -10.54 -6.01
N ILE A 38 -0.37 -10.82 -6.08
CA ILE A 38 -0.96 -12.09 -5.61
C ILE A 38 -0.34 -13.26 -6.38
N VAL A 39 -0.28 -13.16 -7.71
CA VAL A 39 0.21 -14.23 -8.58
C VAL A 39 1.71 -14.46 -8.38
N ILE A 40 2.51 -13.39 -8.49
CA ILE A 40 3.98 -13.45 -8.36
C ILE A 40 4.37 -13.92 -6.96
N GLY A 41 3.72 -13.41 -5.91
CA GLY A 41 4.02 -13.79 -4.54
C GLY A 41 3.68 -15.25 -4.22
N SER A 42 2.61 -15.78 -4.80
CA SER A 42 2.26 -17.20 -4.69
C SER A 42 3.30 -18.08 -5.39
N ILE A 43 3.77 -17.68 -6.58
CA ILE A 43 4.83 -18.38 -7.32
C ILE A 43 6.14 -18.37 -6.53
N LEU A 44 6.52 -17.22 -5.95
CA LEU A 44 7.70 -17.11 -5.10
C LEU A 44 7.63 -18.03 -3.87
N CYS A 45 6.47 -18.09 -3.19
CA CYS A 45 6.27 -19.00 -2.06
C CYS A 45 6.43 -20.46 -2.45
N ILE A 46 5.98 -20.85 -3.65
CA ILE A 46 6.10 -22.23 -4.16
C ILE A 46 7.54 -22.57 -4.53
N MET A 47 8.28 -21.59 -5.07
CA MET A 47 9.65 -21.77 -5.57
C MET A 47 10.71 -21.74 -4.45
N PHE A 48 10.50 -20.95 -3.38
CA PHE A 48 11.51 -20.71 -2.35
C PHE A 48 11.42 -21.67 -1.16
N ILE A 49 10.25 -22.23 -0.87
CA ILE A 49 10.03 -23.12 0.27
C ILE A 49 10.02 -24.57 -0.23
N GLU A 50 11.02 -25.38 0.11
CA GLU A 50 11.14 -26.78 -0.33
C GLU A 50 10.25 -27.79 0.42
N PRO A 51 10.01 -27.70 1.74
CA PRO A 51 9.18 -28.69 2.42
C PRO A 51 7.69 -28.48 2.11
N TRP A 52 6.99 -29.56 1.74
CA TRP A 52 5.58 -29.54 1.34
C TRP A 52 4.60 -28.81 2.28
N PRO A 53 4.61 -29.00 3.61
CA PRO A 53 3.61 -28.40 4.48
C PRO A 53 3.81 -26.88 4.67
N VAL A 54 5.05 -26.41 4.65
CA VAL A 54 5.35 -24.98 4.85
C VAL A 54 5.04 -24.13 3.62
N LYS A 55 4.91 -24.72 2.42
CA LYS A 55 4.44 -24.03 1.21
C LYS A 55 3.04 -23.43 1.42
N PHE A 56 2.13 -24.23 1.98
CA PHE A 56 0.76 -23.82 2.23
C PHE A 56 0.66 -22.76 3.33
N VAL A 57 1.50 -22.89 4.38
CA VAL A 57 1.60 -21.88 5.44
C VAL A 57 2.10 -20.56 4.85
N SER A 58 3.11 -20.59 3.99
CA SER A 58 3.67 -19.39 3.36
C SER A 58 2.66 -18.69 2.45
N ILE A 59 1.89 -19.45 1.65
CA ILE A 59 0.80 -18.90 0.83
C ILE A 59 -0.29 -18.29 1.72
N GLY A 60 -0.67 -18.97 2.81
CA GLY A 60 -1.65 -18.45 3.77
C GLY A 60 -1.20 -17.14 4.42
N VAL A 61 0.04 -17.08 4.88
CA VAL A 61 0.65 -15.86 5.44
C VAL A 61 0.71 -14.76 4.39
N TRP A 62 1.06 -15.09 3.14
CA TRP A 62 1.09 -14.13 2.03
C TRP A 62 -0.28 -13.52 1.74
N LEU A 63 -1.33 -14.35 1.70
CA LEU A 63 -2.71 -13.87 1.50
C LEU A 63 -3.18 -12.99 2.66
N VAL A 64 -2.89 -13.36 3.91
CA VAL A 64 -3.21 -12.53 5.08
C VAL A 64 -2.48 -11.19 5.03
N PHE A 65 -1.21 -11.19 4.63
CA PHE A 65 -0.42 -9.98 4.43
C PHE A 65 -1.04 -9.07 3.35
N LEU A 66 -1.41 -9.63 2.20
CA LEU A 66 -2.05 -8.87 1.11
C LEU A 66 -3.44 -8.35 1.48
N TYR A 67 -4.20 -9.08 2.32
CA TYR A 67 -5.46 -8.60 2.87
C TYR A 67 -5.25 -7.38 3.77
N PHE A 68 -4.25 -7.44 4.66
CA PHE A 68 -3.88 -6.28 5.49
C PHE A 68 -3.41 -5.10 4.64
N LEU A 69 -2.64 -5.37 3.58
CA LEU A 69 -2.16 -4.34 2.66
C LEU A 69 -3.34 -3.70 1.92
N SER A 70 -4.28 -4.49 1.39
CA SER A 70 -5.50 -3.99 0.76
C SER A 70 -6.34 -3.16 1.71
N LYS A 71 -6.50 -3.60 2.97
CA LYS A 71 -7.21 -2.85 4.00
C LYS A 71 -6.53 -1.53 4.36
N ALA A 72 -5.20 -1.50 4.40
CA ALA A 72 -4.44 -0.28 4.61
C ALA A 72 -4.57 0.68 3.43
N ILE A 73 -4.53 0.16 2.20
CA ILE A 73 -4.75 0.95 0.97
C ILE A 73 -6.16 1.52 0.95
N ASP A 74 -7.18 0.72 1.27
CA ASP A 74 -8.57 1.19 1.34
C ASP A 74 -8.75 2.32 2.37
N LYS A 75 -8.12 2.16 3.55
CA LYS A 75 -8.08 3.19 4.60
C LYS A 75 -7.34 4.46 4.16
N ILE A 76 -6.23 4.35 3.44
CA ILE A 76 -5.43 5.48 2.93
C ILE A 76 -6.15 6.19 1.79
N THR A 77 -6.78 5.42 0.90
CA THR A 77 -7.58 5.92 -0.22
C THR A 77 -8.88 6.58 0.27
N GLY A 78 -9.26 6.39 1.54
CA GLY A 78 -10.39 7.09 2.15
C GLY A 78 -11.72 6.70 1.51
N ARG A 79 -11.82 5.47 1.02
CA ARG A 79 -13.05 4.94 0.40
C ARG A 79 -14.12 4.50 1.42
N ASP A 80 -13.91 4.79 2.70
CA ASP A 80 -14.87 4.65 3.80
C ASP A 80 -16.10 5.59 3.67
N LYS A 81 -16.09 6.57 2.76
CA LYS A 81 -17.24 7.48 2.54
C LYS A 81 -18.21 7.07 1.43
N ARG A 82 -18.03 5.92 0.78
CA ARG A 82 -18.87 5.50 -0.36
C ARG A 82 -19.65 4.19 -0.16
N ASP A 83 -19.79 3.74 1.08
CA ASP A 83 -20.78 2.73 1.45
C ASP A 83 -21.51 3.21 2.70
N ASN A 84 -22.64 3.87 2.44
CA ASN A 84 -23.82 4.15 3.28
C ASN A 84 -23.68 4.04 4.81
#